data_AF-A0A2A7MSL0-F1
#
_entry.id   AF-A0A2A7MSL0-F1
#
_cell.length_a   1.000
_cell.length_b   1.000
_cell.length_c   1.000
_cell.angle_alpha   90.00
_cell.angle_beta   90.00
_cell.angle_gamma   90.00
#
_symmetry.space_group_name_H-M   'P 1'
#
loop_
_entity.id
_entity.type
_entity.pdbx_description
1 polymer ?
#
loop_
_entity_poly.entity_id
_entity_poly.type
_entity_poly.pdbx_seq_one_letter_code
_entity_poly.pdbx_strand_id
1 'polypeptide(L)'
;QIYTQNGRGELAANEHAEARVIDEYLPTPLTDAELADVVDTAIAQVTEQNGEPPGMKQMGQVMKAATAIAAGKADGARLSAAVKARL
;
A
#
# COMPACT_ATOMS: atom_id res chain seq x y z
N GLN A 1 9.31 29.17 1.79
CA GLN A 1 10.49 28.29 1.94
C GLN A 1 10.76 28.10 3.42
N ILE A 2 10.23 27.04 4.05
CA ILE A 2 10.69 26.52 5.37
C ILE A 2 10.47 25.01 5.33
N TYR A 3 11.55 24.25 5.47
CA TYR A 3 11.57 22.82 5.68
C TYR A 3 11.39 22.53 7.18
N THR A 4 10.50 21.60 7.51
CA THR A 4 10.38 20.96 8.84
C THR A 4 10.15 19.47 8.56
N GLN A 5 11.19 18.66 8.32
CA GLN A 5 12.01 17.94 9.30
C GLN A 5 11.21 17.26 10.43
N ASN A 6 11.09 15.94 10.26
CA ASN A 6 11.12 14.88 11.27
C ASN A 6 9.93 14.73 12.22
N GLY A 7 9.09 13.75 11.88
CA GLY A 7 8.89 12.61 12.78
C GLY A 7 7.58 12.55 13.54
N ARG A 8 6.93 11.39 13.37
CA ARG A 8 5.82 10.81 14.13
C ARG A 8 4.45 11.26 13.62
N GLY A 9 3.64 10.37 13.04
CA GLY A 9 3.52 8.93 13.32
C GLY A 9 2.19 8.57 13.99
N GLU A 10 1.20 9.45 13.95
CA GLU A 10 -0.14 9.20 14.52
C GLU A 10 -1.27 9.80 13.68
N LEU A 11 -1.26 9.63 12.35
CA LEU A 11 -2.35 10.15 11.52
C LEU A 11 -2.65 9.34 10.24
N ALA A 12 -2.51 8.02 10.31
CA ALA A 12 -3.07 7.12 9.30
C ALA A 12 -3.91 6.00 9.94
N ALA A 13 -4.42 6.26 11.16
CA ALA A 13 -5.40 5.40 11.80
C ALA A 13 -6.80 5.96 11.52
N ASN A 14 -7.62 5.14 10.86
CA ASN A 14 -9.08 5.22 10.75
C ASN A 14 -9.67 6.15 9.67
N GLU A 15 -9.60 5.71 8.41
CA GLU A 15 -10.65 5.92 7.38
C GLU A 15 -10.28 4.93 6.26
N HIS A 16 -10.83 3.72 6.17
CA HIS A 16 -12.12 3.45 5.56
C HIS A 16 -12.58 2.04 5.95
N ALA A 17 -13.27 1.93 7.09
CA ALA A 17 -14.23 0.86 7.28
C ALA A 17 -15.56 1.36 6.72
N GLU A 18 -15.85 1.09 5.44
CA GLU A 18 -17.22 0.99 4.88
C GLU A 18 -17.22 0.89 3.33
N ALA A 19 -17.29 -0.34 2.79
CA ALA A 19 -17.93 -0.60 1.49
C ALA A 19 -18.25 -2.10 1.32
N ARG A 20 -19.39 -2.49 1.89
CA ARG A 20 -20.39 -3.47 1.43
C ARG A 20 -19.97 -4.55 0.40
N VAL A 21 -19.93 -5.79 0.87
CA VAL A 21 -20.75 -6.97 0.47
C VAL A 21 -21.39 -6.95 -0.94
N ILE A 22 -21.07 -8.03 -1.68
CA ILE A 22 -21.60 -8.57 -2.96
C ILE A 22 -21.04 -7.97 -4.26
N ASP A 23 -20.03 -8.63 -4.83
CA ASP A 23 -19.87 -8.68 -6.29
C ASP A 23 -19.53 -10.14 -6.67
N GLU A 24 -20.54 -10.83 -7.18
CA GLU A 24 -20.63 -12.28 -7.28
C GLU A 24 -19.98 -12.74 -8.60
N TYR A 25 -18.72 -13.16 -8.54
CA TYR A 25 -17.93 -13.96 -9.51
C TYR A 25 -16.60 -13.38 -10.00
N LEU A 26 -16.31 -12.08 -9.80
CA LEU A 26 -14.95 -11.52 -10.00
C LEU A 26 -14.74 -10.31 -9.05
N PRO A 27 -13.60 -10.21 -8.33
CA PRO A 27 -13.30 -9.02 -7.56
C PRO A 27 -13.21 -7.80 -8.49
N THR A 28 -13.91 -6.72 -8.17
CA THR A 28 -13.74 -5.44 -8.87
C THR A 28 -12.27 -5.01 -8.82
N PRO A 29 -11.63 -4.70 -9.96
CA PRO A 29 -10.25 -4.24 -9.96
C PRO A 29 -10.08 -2.95 -9.17
N LEU A 30 -8.94 -2.79 -8.50
CA LEU A 30 -8.60 -1.56 -7.79
C LEU A 30 -8.53 -0.39 -8.78
N THR A 31 -9.17 0.71 -8.40
CA THR A 31 -8.91 2.02 -8.97
C THR A 31 -7.48 2.46 -8.66
N ASP A 32 -7.00 3.52 -9.33
CA ASP A 32 -5.64 4.02 -9.08
C ASP A 32 -5.48 4.59 -7.65
N ALA A 33 -6.54 5.16 -7.09
CA ALA A 33 -6.56 5.65 -5.71
C ALA A 33 -6.46 4.48 -4.71
N GLU A 34 -7.30 3.45 -4.87
CA GLU A 34 -7.25 2.27 -4.00
C GLU A 34 -5.91 1.51 -4.17
N LEU A 35 -5.36 1.46 -5.38
CA LEU A 35 -4.04 0.88 -5.62
C LEU A 35 -2.94 1.65 -4.87
N ALA A 36 -3.01 2.98 -4.89
CA ALA A 36 -2.11 3.83 -4.11
C ALA A 36 -2.22 3.55 -2.62
N ASP A 37 -3.43 3.45 -2.08
CA ASP A 37 -3.67 3.15 -0.66
C ASP A 37 -3.14 1.77 -0.27
N VAL A 38 -3.29 0.76 -1.14
CA VAL A 38 -2.72 -0.57 -0.95
C VAL A 38 -1.20 -0.52 -0.87
N VAL A 39 -0.54 0.24 -1.74
CA VAL A 39 0.93 0.38 -1.74
C VAL A 39 1.39 1.12 -0.50
N ASP A 40 0.73 2.21 -0.11
CA ASP A 40 1.08 2.97 1.10
C ASP A 40 0.93 2.12 2.36
N THR A 41 -0.15 1.36 2.45
CA THR A 41 -0.38 0.39 3.54
C THR A 41 0.72 -0.67 3.57
N ALA A 42 1.12 -1.22 2.42
CA ALA A 42 2.19 -2.21 2.34
C ALA A 42 3.55 -1.64 2.77
N ILE A 43 3.87 -0.41 2.37
CA ILE A 43 5.10 0.28 2.79
C ILE A 43 5.09 0.52 4.30
N ALA A 44 3.96 0.96 4.87
CA ALA A 44 3.81 1.16 6.30
C ALA A 44 4.01 -0.14 7.09
N GLN A 45 3.38 -1.24 6.66
CA GLN A 45 3.55 -2.56 7.30
C GLN A 45 5.01 -3.03 7.28
N VAL A 46 5.70 -2.87 6.15
CA VAL A 46 7.11 -3.25 6.04
C VAL A 46 8.00 -2.33 6.86
N THR A 47 7.67 -1.04 6.95
CA THR A 47 8.36 -0.07 7.82
C THR A 47 8.26 -0.48 9.28
N GLU A 48 7.07 -0.83 9.75
CA GLU A 48 6.85 -1.30 11.12
C GLU A 48 7.61 -2.61 11.41
N GLN A 49 7.65 -3.53 10.45
CA GLN A 49 8.36 -4.80 10.58
C GLN A 49 9.89 -4.62 10.62
N ASN A 50 10.43 -3.72 9.80
CA ASN A 50 11.87 -3.52 9.67
C ASN A 50 12.42 -2.44 10.60
N GLY A 51 11.56 -1.57 11.14
CA GLY A 51 11.95 -0.40 11.93
C GLY A 51 12.50 0.77 11.11
N GLU A 52 12.51 0.66 9.77
CA GLU A 52 12.97 1.70 8.84
C GLU A 52 12.15 1.68 7.54
N PRO A 53 12.00 2.83 6.84
CA PRO A 53 11.31 2.87 5.56
C PRO A 53 11.97 1.93 4.53
N PRO A 54 11.20 1.05 3.85
CA PRO A 54 11.74 0.15 2.85
C PRO A 54 12.28 0.93 1.65
N GLY A 55 13.42 0.49 1.11
CA GLY A 55 13.91 0.95 -0.18
C GLY A 55 13.84 -0.14 -1.24
N MET A 56 14.53 0.06 -2.36
CA MET A 56 14.57 -0.90 -3.47
C MET A 56 15.02 -2.31 -3.06
N LYS A 57 15.82 -2.47 -2.00
CA LYS A 57 16.24 -3.78 -1.48
C LYS A 57 15.09 -4.56 -0.83
N GLN A 58 14.12 -3.85 -0.23
CA GLN A 58 12.95 -4.40 0.42
C GLN A 58 11.72 -4.43 -0.51
N MET A 59 11.87 -4.03 -1.78
CA MET A 59 10.77 -4.02 -2.75
C MET A 59 10.04 -5.38 -2.83
N GLY A 60 10.76 -6.50 -2.72
CA GLY A 60 10.13 -7.83 -2.68
C GLY A 60 9.23 -8.06 -1.46
N GLN A 61 9.59 -7.51 -0.29
CA GLN A 61 8.77 -7.57 0.92
C GLN A 61 7.52 -6.70 0.77
N VAL A 62 7.68 -5.48 0.24
CA VAL A 62 6.57 -4.55 -0.03
C VAL A 62 5.61 -5.16 -1.05
N MET A 63 6.12 -5.77 -2.12
CA MET A 63 5.30 -6.48 -3.12
C MET A 63 4.51 -7.63 -2.50
N LYS A 64 5.11 -8.40 -1.58
CA LYS A 64 4.42 -9.49 -0.88
C LYS A 64 3.25 -8.96 -0.03
N ALA A 65 3.48 -7.90 0.74
CA ALA A 65 2.44 -7.26 1.55
C ALA A 65 1.32 -6.66 0.66
N ALA A 66 1.69 -5.88 -0.36
CA ALA A 66 0.74 -5.28 -1.28
C ALA A 66 -0.11 -6.33 -2.01
N THR A 67 0.49 -7.46 -2.42
CA THR A 67 -0.25 -8.55 -3.10
C THR A 67 -1.28 -9.20 -2.16
N ALA A 68 -0.92 -9.37 -0.89
CA ALA A 68 -1.84 -9.90 0.12
C ALA A 68 -3.02 -8.95 0.37
N ILE A 69 -2.76 -7.64 0.46
CA ILE A 69 -3.78 -6.61 0.66
C ILE A 69 -4.68 -6.50 -0.58
N ALA A 70 -4.10 -6.49 -1.78
CA ALA A 70 -4.85 -6.40 -3.03
C ALA A 70 -5.79 -7.59 -3.25
N ALA A 71 -5.49 -8.76 -2.67
CA ALA A 71 -6.35 -9.95 -2.70
C ALA A 71 -6.85 -10.31 -4.12
N GLY A 72 -5.98 -10.17 -5.13
CA GLY A 72 -6.32 -10.45 -6.53
C GLY A 72 -7.10 -9.35 -7.26
N LYS A 73 -7.36 -8.19 -6.61
CA LYS A 73 -8.01 -7.02 -7.22
C LYS A 73 -7.07 -6.15 -8.06
N ALA A 74 -5.77 -6.44 -8.09
CA ALA A 74 -4.82 -5.76 -8.95
C ALA A 74 -3.86 -6.76 -9.58
N ASP A 75 -3.51 -6.55 -10.85
CA ASP A 75 -2.49 -7.34 -11.52
C ASP A 75 -1.09 -6.98 -11.00
N GLY A 76 -0.17 -7.95 -11.09
CA GLY A 76 1.19 -7.79 -10.56
C GLY A 76 2.01 -6.70 -11.26
N ALA A 77 1.68 -6.33 -12.50
CA ALA A 77 2.40 -5.29 -13.23
C ALA A 77 2.02 -3.89 -12.72
N ARG A 78 0.73 -3.62 -12.54
CA ARG A 78 0.22 -2.38 -11.91
C ARG A 78 0.75 -2.23 -10.49
N LEU A 79 0.71 -3.31 -9.71
CA LEU A 79 1.21 -3.31 -8.34
C LEU A 79 2.70 -3.00 -8.28
N SER A 80 3.50 -3.66 -9.13
CA SER A 80 4.95 -3.45 -9.21
C SER A 80 5.33 -2.03 -9.63
N ALA A 81 4.62 -1.48 -10.63
CA ALA A 81 4.83 -0.10 -11.07
C ALA A 81 4.52 0.90 -9.95
N ALA A 82 3.38 0.72 -9.25
CA ALA A 82 2.97 1.59 -8.16
C ALA A 82 3.92 1.51 -6.96
N VAL A 83 4.34 0.30 -6.56
CA VAL A 83 5.34 0.09 -5.49
C VAL A 83 6.64 0.78 -5.86
N LYS A 84 7.17 0.53 -7.06
CA LYS A 84 8.45 1.11 -7.50
C LYS A 84 8.40 2.64 -7.57
N ALA A 85 7.26 3.24 -7.90
CA ALA A 85 7.11 4.69 -7.95
C ALA A 85 7.14 5.36 -6.56
N ARG A 86 6.92 4.59 -5.48
CA ARG A 86 6.84 5.10 -4.10
C ARG A 86 8.04 4.76 -3.21
N LEU A 87 8.95 3.89 -3.68
CA LEU A 87 10.18 3.48 -2.97
C LEU A 87 11.42 4.29 -3.36
#